data_AF-A0A5K0UX46-F1
#
_entry.id   AF-A0A5K0UX46-F1
#
_cell.length_a   1.000
_cell.length_b   1.000
_cell.length_c   1.000
_cell.angle_alpha   90.00
_cell.angle_beta   90.00
_cell.angle_gamma   90.00
#
_symmetry.space_group_name_H-M   'P 1'
#
loop_
_entity.id
_entity.type
_entity.pdbx_description
1 polymer ?
#
loop_
_entity_poly.entity_id
_entity_poly.type
_entity_poly.pdbx_seq_one_letter_code
_entity_poly.pdbx_strand_id
1 'polypeptide(L)'
;MAASVLVILASLFLGFVVALFCYICAMVVESRRNRKQVAAGFFHPYTNDGGGGEKVLWCAVKAVQEEYPNLECFIYTGDDATPQSLSARAVDRFGVELLRPPQ
;
A
#
# COMPACT_ATOMS: atom_id res chain seq x y z
N MET A 1 47.61 28.68 -17.23
CA MET A 1 46.46 28.39 -18.12
C MET A 1 46.11 26.91 -18.15
N ALA A 2 47.01 26.01 -18.56
CA ALA A 2 46.71 24.57 -18.63
C ALA A 2 46.34 23.92 -17.28
N ALA A 3 47.07 24.22 -16.19
CA ALA A 3 46.76 23.70 -14.86
C ALA A 3 45.38 24.14 -14.35
N SER A 4 45.03 25.40 -14.57
CA SER A 4 43.72 25.96 -14.20
C SER A 4 42.58 25.29 -14.96
N VAL A 5 42.77 25.03 -16.26
CA VAL A 5 41.81 24.29 -17.10
C VAL A 5 41.64 22.85 -16.62
N LEU A 6 42.73 22.17 -16.26
CA LEU A 6 42.68 20.80 -15.74
C LEU A 6 41.90 20.72 -14.42
N VAL A 7 42.10 21.67 -13.50
CA VAL A 7 41.37 21.74 -12.23
C VAL A 7 39.88 21.96 -12.45
N ILE A 8 39.50 22.80 -13.42
CA ILE A 8 38.08 23.04 -13.76
C ILE A 8 37.43 21.78 -14.35
N LEU A 9 38.11 21.09 -15.26
CA LEU A 9 37.59 19.85 -15.85
C LEU A 9 37.43 18.75 -14.79
N ALA A 10 38.39 18.62 -13.87
CA ALA A 10 38.32 17.65 -12.78
C ALA A 10 37.18 17.96 -11.79
N SER A 11 36.95 19.23 -11.44
CA SER A 11 35.86 19.61 -10.53
C SER A 11 34.48 19.44 -11.17
N LEU A 12 34.34 19.73 -12.47
CA LEU A 12 33.10 19.47 -13.21
C LEU A 12 32.81 17.96 -13.31
N PHE A 13 33.82 17.15 -13.61
CA PHE A 13 33.67 15.68 -13.65
C PHE A 13 33.27 15.12 -12.28
N LEU A 14 33.93 15.56 -11.20
CA LEU A 14 33.58 15.16 -9.86
C LEU A 14 32.16 15.59 -9.49
N GLY A 15 31.76 16.82 -9.82
CA GLY A 15 30.41 17.32 -9.60
C GLY A 15 29.36 16.49 -10.35
N PHE A 16 29.63 16.12 -11.61
CA PHE A 16 28.77 15.25 -12.39
C PHE A 16 28.63 13.85 -11.77
N VAL A 17 29.74 13.24 -11.35
CA VAL A 17 29.72 11.91 -10.70
C VAL A 17 28.93 11.96 -9.39
N VAL A 18 29.12 13.00 -8.57
CA VAL A 18 28.36 13.18 -7.32
C VAL A 18 26.87 13.40 -7.60
N ALA A 19 26.52 14.23 -8.58
CA ALA A 19 25.13 14.48 -8.95
C ALA A 19 24.44 13.20 -9.47
N LEU A 20 25.13 12.43 -10.31
CA LEU A 20 24.62 11.15 -10.82
C LEU A 20 24.43 10.15 -9.67
N PHE A 21 25.39 10.06 -8.75
CA PHE A 21 25.28 9.20 -7.57
C PHE A 21 24.10 9.60 -6.68
N CYS A 22 23.95 10.89 -6.36
CA CYS A 22 22.83 11.41 -5.59
C CYS A 22 21.49 11.12 -6.27
N TYR A 23 21.40 11.28 -7.60
CA TYR A 23 20.21 10.97 -8.38
C TYR A 23 19.84 9.48 -8.29
N ILE A 24 20.83 8.58 -8.48
CA ILE A 24 20.61 7.14 -8.36
C ILE A 24 20.18 6.77 -6.93
N CYS A 25 20.84 7.33 -5.91
CA CYS A 25 20.46 7.13 -4.51
C CYS A 25 19.03 7.60 -4.23
N ALA A 26 18.65 8.79 -4.70
CA ALA A 26 17.30 9.34 -4.55
C ALA A 26 16.25 8.43 -5.21
N MET A 27 16.51 7.97 -6.43
CA MET A 27 15.63 7.01 -7.12
C MET A 27 15.47 5.70 -6.34
N VAL A 28 16.56 5.15 -5.78
CA VAL A 28 16.50 3.91 -4.99
C VAL A 28 15.72 4.10 -3.69
N VAL A 29 15.90 5.23 -3.01
CA VAL A 29 15.15 5.56 -1.79
C VAL A 29 13.66 5.70 -2.09
N GLU A 30 13.30 6.44 -3.15
CA GLU A 30 11.91 6.64 -3.54
C GLU A 30 11.25 5.33 -4.00
N SER A 31 11.97 4.50 -4.76
CA SER A 31 11.51 3.17 -5.13
C SER A 31 11.28 2.29 -3.90
N ARG A 32 12.14 2.34 -2.88
CA ARG A 32 11.92 1.61 -1.61
C ARG A 32 10.77 2.18 -0.80
N ARG A 33 10.54 3.49 -0.83
CA ARG A 33 9.39 4.14 -0.19
C ARG A 33 8.08 3.66 -0.82
N ASN A 34 8.01 3.61 -2.15
CA ASN A 34 6.85 3.12 -2.87
C ASN A 34 6.61 1.61 -2.71
N ARG A 35 7.66 0.81 -2.46
CA ARG A 35 7.52 -0.63 -2.18
C ARG A 35 6.93 -0.97 -0.80
N LYS A 36 6.75 0.01 0.10
CA LYS A 36 6.12 -0.20 1.41
C LYS A 36 4.58 -0.08 1.37
N GLN A 37 3.95 -0.46 0.27
CA GLN A 37 2.50 -0.70 0.30
C GLN A 37 2.27 -2.00 1.06
N VAL A 38 2.17 -1.88 2.38
CA VAL A 38 1.72 -2.95 3.26
C VAL A 38 0.20 -3.03 3.11
N ALA A 39 -0.34 -4.25 3.08
CA ALA A 39 -1.77 -4.50 3.04
C ALA A 39 -2.14 -5.52 4.13
N ALA A 40 -3.37 -5.44 4.62
CA ALA A 40 -3.95 -6.42 5.51
C ALA A 40 -4.75 -7.44 4.69
N GLY A 41 -4.39 -8.71 4.79
CA GLY A 41 -5.16 -9.81 4.19
C GLY A 41 -6.00 -10.53 5.24
N PHE A 42 -7.29 -10.68 4.99
CA PHE A 42 -8.22 -11.43 5.82
C PHE A 42 -8.69 -12.66 5.07
N PHE A 43 -8.57 -13.83 5.68
CA PHE A 43 -8.98 -15.10 5.07
C PHE A 43 -10.30 -15.55 5.69
N HIS A 44 -11.31 -15.76 4.86
CA HIS A 44 -12.59 -16.28 5.30
C HIS A 44 -13.23 -17.12 4.19
N PRO A 45 -13.59 -18.40 4.43
CA PRO A 45 -13.95 -19.33 3.35
C PRO A 45 -15.19 -18.89 2.56
N TYR A 46 -16.22 -18.38 3.25
CA TYR A 46 -17.47 -17.89 2.65
C TYR A 46 -17.98 -16.69 3.44
N THR A 47 -18.49 -15.68 2.76
CA THR A 47 -18.86 -14.37 3.32
C THR A 47 -20.33 -14.02 3.04
N ASN A 48 -21.16 -15.01 2.70
CA ASN A 48 -22.55 -14.87 2.25
C ASN A 48 -23.58 -15.52 3.19
N ASP A 49 -23.16 -16.30 4.18
CA ASP A 49 -24.04 -17.11 5.02
C ASP A 49 -24.67 -16.31 6.18
N GLY A 50 -23.96 -15.31 6.73
CA GLY A 50 -24.44 -14.48 7.86
C GLY A 50 -24.09 -15.03 9.25
N GLY A 51 -23.04 -15.84 9.37
CA GLY A 51 -22.59 -16.44 10.63
C GLY A 51 -21.84 -15.48 11.56
N GLY A 52 -21.58 -15.93 12.80
CA GLY A 52 -20.84 -15.14 13.79
C GLY A 52 -19.40 -14.82 13.37
N GLY A 53 -18.73 -15.74 12.66
CA GLY A 53 -17.37 -15.54 12.14
C GLY A 53 -17.29 -14.37 11.15
N GLU A 54 -18.32 -14.19 10.33
CA GLU A 54 -18.40 -13.08 9.38
C GLU A 54 -18.56 -11.73 10.10
N LYS A 55 -19.36 -11.68 11.17
CA LYS A 55 -19.43 -10.46 12.00
C LYS A 55 -18.06 -10.07 12.57
N VAL A 56 -17.29 -11.06 13.03
CA VAL A 56 -15.92 -10.84 13.49
C VAL A 56 -15.03 -10.33 12.37
N LEU A 57 -15.11 -10.94 11.18
CA LEU A 57 -14.39 -10.47 9.98
C LEU A 57 -14.66 -9.00 9.69
N TRP A 58 -15.93 -8.59 9.58
CA TRP A 58 -16.28 -7.23 9.19
C TRP A 58 -15.88 -6.19 10.24
N CYS A 59 -16.05 -6.51 11.52
CA CYS A 59 -15.56 -5.65 12.60
C CYS A 59 -14.03 -5.52 12.57
N ALA A 60 -13.30 -6.59 12.29
CA ALA A 60 -11.83 -6.55 12.19
C ALA A 60 -11.37 -5.71 10.99
N VAL A 61 -12.01 -5.87 9.83
CA VAL A 61 -11.72 -5.06 8.64
C VAL A 61 -11.97 -3.58 8.93
N LYS A 62 -13.11 -3.24 9.53
CA LYS A 62 -13.44 -1.87 9.92
C LYS A 62 -12.39 -1.29 10.87
N ALA A 63 -12.04 -2.01 11.93
CA ALA A 63 -11.04 -1.57 12.90
C ALA A 63 -9.67 -1.31 12.25
N VAL A 64 -9.24 -2.17 11.32
CA VAL A 64 -7.99 -1.96 10.58
C VAL A 64 -8.07 -0.74 9.66
N GLN A 65 -9.20 -0.51 8.99
CA GLN A 65 -9.39 0.69 8.15
C GLN A 65 -9.39 1.97 8.99
N GLU A 66 -9.98 1.96 10.19
CA GLU A 66 -10.00 3.11 11.10
C GLU A 66 -8.61 3.42 11.67
N GLU A 67 -7.86 2.39 12.09
CA GLU A 67 -6.50 2.54 12.63
C GLU A 67 -5.48 2.91 11.54
N TYR A 68 -5.62 2.32 10.35
CA TYR A 68 -4.70 2.52 9.23
C TYR A 68 -5.46 2.89 7.93
N PRO A 69 -5.94 4.14 7.77
CA PRO A 69 -6.78 4.55 6.64
C PRO A 69 -6.18 4.35 5.25
N ASN A 70 -4.84 4.36 5.16
CA ASN A 70 -4.12 4.16 3.90
C ASN A 70 -3.80 2.69 3.62
N LEU A 71 -3.98 1.77 4.58
CA LEU A 71 -3.63 0.35 4.46
C LEU A 71 -4.72 -0.43 3.72
N GLU A 72 -4.41 -0.96 2.55
CA GLU A 72 -5.38 -1.72 1.76
C GLU A 72 -5.79 -3.00 2.51
N CYS A 73 -7.07 -3.33 2.45
CA CYS A 73 -7.63 -4.53 3.08
C CYS A 73 -8.12 -5.47 1.98
N PHE A 74 -7.64 -6.71 1.97
CA PHE A 74 -8.02 -7.75 1.02
C PHE A 74 -8.83 -8.84 1.72
N ILE A 75 -9.93 -9.29 1.12
CA ILE A 75 -10.71 -10.43 1.59
C ILE A 75 -10.47 -11.62 0.67
N TYR A 76 -9.76 -12.62 1.18
CA TYR A 76 -9.60 -13.90 0.49
C TYR A 76 -10.77 -14.81 0.85
N THR A 77 -11.66 -15.01 -0.12
CA THR A 77 -12.87 -15.81 0.02
C THR A 77 -13.06 -16.78 -1.13
N GLY A 78 -13.80 -17.87 -0.90
CA GLY A 78 -14.26 -18.80 -1.92
C GLY A 78 -15.51 -18.33 -2.66
N ASP A 79 -16.10 -17.21 -2.24
CA ASP A 79 -17.23 -16.58 -2.93
C ASP A 79 -16.79 -15.86 -4.21
N ASP A 80 -17.66 -15.86 -5.22
CA ASP A 80 -17.59 -14.87 -6.30
C ASP A 80 -18.07 -13.51 -5.77
N ALA A 81 -17.12 -12.70 -5.33
CA ALA A 81 -17.36 -11.49 -4.59
C ALA A 81 -16.69 -10.28 -5.26
N THR A 82 -17.40 -9.15 -5.27
CA THR A 82 -16.82 -7.86 -5.65
C THR A 82 -16.61 -7.01 -4.41
N PRO A 83 -15.68 -6.03 -4.43
CA PRO A 83 -15.50 -5.08 -3.32
C PRO A 83 -16.81 -4.44 -2.83
N GLN A 84 -17.70 -4.12 -3.78
CA GLN A 84 -19.00 -3.53 -3.51
C GLN A 84 -19.94 -4.54 -2.86
N SER A 85 -19.96 -5.80 -3.32
CA SER A 85 -20.79 -6.84 -2.73
C SER A 85 -20.33 -7.23 -1.32
N LEU A 86 -19.03 -7.19 -1.03
CA LEU A 86 -18.48 -7.39 0.31
C LEU A 86 -18.91 -6.26 1.27
N SER A 87 -18.79 -5.01 0.81
CA SER A 87 -19.20 -3.84 1.60
C SER A 87 -20.70 -3.84 1.89
N ALA A 88 -21.51 -4.15 0.88
CA ALA A 88 -22.96 -4.27 1.03
C ALA A 88 -23.30 -5.36 2.06
N ARG A 89 -22.67 -6.53 2.00
CA ARG A 89 -22.90 -7.62 2.96
C ARG A 89 -22.56 -7.24 4.40
N ALA A 90 -21.45 -6.53 4.61
CA ALA A 90 -21.07 -6.04 5.94
C ALA A 90 -22.17 -5.13 6.54
N VAL A 91 -22.74 -4.25 5.72
CA VAL A 91 -23.83 -3.35 6.12
C VAL A 91 -25.15 -4.10 6.27
N ASP A 92 -25.59 -4.83 5.24
CA ASP A 92 -26.90 -5.46 5.18
C ASP A 92 -27.10 -6.54 6.24
N ARG A 93 -26.06 -7.32 6.56
CA ARG A 93 -26.15 -8.43 7.51
C ARG A 93 -25.78 -8.03 8.93
N PHE A 94 -24.87 -7.06 9.10
CA PHE A 94 -24.25 -6.78 10.40
C PHE A 94 -24.26 -5.32 10.81
N GLY A 95 -24.74 -4.40 9.95
CA GLY A 95 -24.71 -2.96 10.21
C GLY A 95 -23.30 -2.38 10.27
N VAL A 96 -22.31 -3.06 9.68
CA VAL A 96 -20.91 -2.66 9.71
C VAL A 96 -20.58 -1.87 8.45
N GLU A 97 -20.60 -0.55 8.57
CA GLU A 97 -20.18 0.36 7.50
C GLU A 97 -18.64 0.46 7.46
N LEU A 98 -18.06 0.01 6.35
CA LEU A 98 -16.62 0.09 6.07
C LEU A 98 -16.28 1.47 5.50
N LEU A 99 -15.10 2.01 5.82
CA LEU A 99 -14.62 3.29 5.31
C LEU A 99 -14.36 3.25 3.80
N ARG A 100 -13.99 2.08 3.28
CA ARG A 100 -13.80 1.85 1.86
C ARG A 100 -14.03 0.38 1.49
N PRO A 101 -14.40 0.09 0.23
CA PRO A 101 -14.56 -1.28 -0.22
C PRO A 101 -13.25 -2.07 -0.09
N PRO A 102 -13.25 -3.24 0.58
CA PRO A 102 -12.08 -4.10 0.62
C PRO A 102 -11.89 -4.78 -0.74
N GLN A 103 -10.65 -5.10 -1.07
CA GLN A 103 -10.26 -5.72 -2.34
C GLN A 103 -10.45 -7.24 -2.32
#